data_AF-A0A965J835-F1
#
_entry.id   AF-A0A965J835-F1
#
_cell.length_a   1.000
_cell.length_b   1.000
_cell.length_c   1.000
_cell.angle_alpha   90.00
_cell.angle_beta   90.00
_cell.angle_gamma   90.00
#
_symmetry.space_group_name_H-M   'P 1'
#
loop_
_entity.id
_entity.type
_entity.pdbx_description
1 polymer ?
#
loop_
_entity_poly.entity_id
_entity_poly.type
_entity_poly.pdbx_seq_one_letter_code
_entity_poly.pdbx_strand_id
1 'polypeptide(L)'
;GDTIRFKRKIICIKDIAIYGSKDERIILKLSFSGSKKGTVFIIAQPKLNEYQERIELQNLDFDIETKSLLLKSAKWFLHSKIIDAIQRKGNLDYSHALKDLKTKINASLNNEVSTDLRLQGKIATIELKQLFFSSGNIVLRTSLEGELKLILK
;
A
#
# COMPACT_ATOMS: atom_id res chain seq x y z
N GLY A 1 9.20 -11.62 -9.88
CA GLY A 1 8.28 -10.94 -10.81
C GLY A 1 7.22 -11.92 -11.24
N ASP A 2 5.95 -11.51 -11.18
CA ASP A 2 4.82 -12.37 -11.51
C ASP A 2 4.67 -12.59 -13.01
N THR A 3 4.24 -13.79 -13.41
CA THR A 3 4.09 -14.15 -14.82
C THR A 3 2.61 -14.37 -15.16
N ILE A 4 2.12 -13.59 -16.13
CA ILE A 4 0.77 -13.71 -16.69
C ILE A 4 0.89 -14.34 -18.07
N ARG A 5 0.29 -15.54 -18.26
CA ARG A 5 0.24 -16.22 -19.56
C ARG A 5 -1.00 -15.79 -20.36
N PHE A 6 -0.80 -15.55 -21.66
CA PHE A 6 -1.85 -15.28 -22.63
C PHE A 6 -1.64 -16.05 -23.94
N LYS A 7 -2.36 -17.17 -24.14
CA LYS A 7 -2.13 -18.07 -25.28
C LYS A 7 -0.64 -18.45 -25.38
N ARG A 8 0.04 -18.18 -26.50
CA ARG A 8 1.50 -18.36 -26.69
C ARG A 8 2.37 -17.18 -26.19
N LYS A 9 1.75 -16.09 -25.72
CA LYS A 9 2.45 -14.88 -25.27
C LYS A 9 2.56 -14.84 -23.75
N ILE A 10 3.70 -14.37 -23.26
CA ILE A 10 4.01 -14.27 -21.83
C ILE A 10 4.25 -12.80 -21.50
N ILE A 11 3.59 -12.32 -20.45
CA ILE A 11 3.83 -11.01 -19.86
C ILE A 11 4.38 -11.23 -18.45
N CYS A 12 5.60 -10.77 -18.19
CA CYS A 12 6.21 -10.82 -16.88
C CYS A 12 6.19 -9.42 -16.26
N ILE A 13 5.55 -9.27 -15.11
CA ILE A 13 5.63 -8.04 -14.31
C ILE A 13 7.02 -7.98 -13.69
N LYS A 14 7.73 -6.88 -13.95
CA LYS A 14 9.10 -6.67 -13.47
C LYS A 14 9.13 -5.76 -12.26
N ASP A 15 8.40 -4.66 -12.33
CA ASP A 15 8.44 -3.62 -11.32
C ASP A 15 7.10 -2.89 -11.24
N ILE A 16 6.77 -2.42 -10.03
CA ILE A 16 5.59 -1.62 -9.73
C ILE A 16 6.04 -0.46 -8.84
N ALA A 17 5.90 0.77 -9.35
CA ALA A 17 6.11 1.98 -8.57
C ALA A 17 4.78 2.67 -8.31
N ILE A 18 4.63 3.24 -7.11
CA ILE A 18 3.42 3.92 -6.65
C ILE A 18 3.70 5.42 -6.53
N TYR A 19 2.82 6.24 -7.09
CA TYR A 19 2.86 7.69 -6.98
C TYR A 19 1.53 8.18 -6.45
N GLY A 20 1.53 9.02 -5.42
CA GLY A 20 0.29 9.68 -4.98
C GLY A 20 -0.11 10.78 -5.97
N SER A 21 -1.40 10.86 -6.23
CA SER A 21 -2.01 11.94 -7.00
C SER A 21 -2.75 12.90 -6.08
N LYS A 22 -3.00 14.11 -6.57
CA LYS A 22 -4.09 14.94 -6.04
C LYS A 22 -5.41 14.19 -6.27
N ASP A 23 -6.35 14.29 -5.34
CA ASP A 23 -7.68 13.64 -5.37
C ASP A 23 -7.75 12.19 -4.87
N GLU A 24 -6.99 11.82 -3.84
CA GLU A 24 -7.10 10.51 -3.15
C GLU A 24 -6.86 9.27 -4.04
N ARG A 25 -6.25 9.49 -5.21
CA ARG A 25 -5.89 8.43 -6.16
C ARG A 25 -4.39 8.19 -6.12
N ILE A 26 -4.00 7.00 -6.52
CA ILE A 26 -2.61 6.64 -6.79
C ILE A 26 -2.44 6.28 -8.25
N ILE A 27 -1.24 6.50 -8.77
CA ILE A 27 -0.80 6.02 -10.06
C ILE A 27 0.19 4.89 -9.82
N LEU A 28 -0.12 3.72 -10.35
CA LEU A 28 0.77 2.57 -10.41
C LEU A 28 1.46 2.56 -11.77
N LYS A 29 2.79 2.74 -11.77
CA LYS A 29 3.61 2.54 -12.95
C LYS A 29 4.08 1.09 -12.96
N LEU A 30 3.53 0.30 -13.88
CA LEU A 30 3.87 -1.11 -14.03
C LEU A 30 4.76 -1.31 -15.24
N SER A 31 5.96 -1.85 -15.01
CA SER A 31 6.88 -2.24 -16.07
C SER A 31 6.78 -3.74 -16.33
N PHE A 32 6.63 -4.14 -17.59
CA PHE A 32 6.50 -5.54 -17.97
C PHE A 32 7.43 -5.94 -19.13
N SER A 33 7.72 -7.23 -19.21
CA SER A 33 8.57 -7.85 -20.23
C SER A 33 7.97 -9.16 -20.75
N GLY A 34 8.75 -9.93 -21.52
CA GLY A 34 8.34 -11.21 -22.10
C GLY A 34 8.15 -11.08 -23.60
N SER A 35 6.97 -11.43 -24.12
CA SER A 35 6.67 -11.31 -25.57
C SER A 35 6.68 -9.86 -26.07
N LYS A 36 6.52 -8.88 -25.19
CA LYS A 36 6.73 -7.45 -25.44
C LYS A 36 7.25 -6.80 -24.15
N LYS A 37 8.03 -5.73 -24.30
CA LYS A 37 8.45 -4.84 -23.22
C LYS A 37 7.64 -3.56 -23.26
N GLY A 38 7.28 -3.02 -22.10
CA GLY A 38 6.60 -1.74 -22.01
C GLY A 38 6.30 -1.33 -20.58
N THR A 39 5.69 -0.17 -20.46
CA THR A 39 5.21 0.39 -19.20
C THR A 39 3.75 0.80 -19.40
N VAL A 40 2.92 0.51 -18.41
CA VAL A 40 1.53 1.00 -18.32
C VAL A 40 1.36 1.78 -17.03
N PHE A 41 0.48 2.77 -17.07
CA PHE A 41 0.09 3.55 -15.90
C PHE A 41 -1.36 3.25 -15.55
N ILE A 42 -1.59 2.93 -14.28
CA ILE A 42 -2.89 2.51 -13.77
C ILE A 42 -3.27 3.44 -12.64
N ILE A 43 -4.43 4.05 -12.73
CA ILE A 43 -5.05 4.84 -11.69
C ILE A 43 -5.81 3.88 -10.78
N ALA A 44 -5.67 4.04 -9.47
CA ALA A 44 -6.45 3.31 -8.47
C ALA A 44 -6.82 4.24 -7.32
N GLN A 45 -7.89 3.92 -6.61
CA GLN A 45 -8.28 4.58 -5.37
C GLN A 45 -8.05 3.61 -4.20
N PRO A 46 -7.06 3.87 -3.32
CA PRO A 46 -6.84 3.02 -2.16
C PRO A 46 -7.91 3.28 -1.11
N LYS A 47 -8.50 2.21 -0.59
CA LYS A 47 -9.54 2.25 0.44
C LYS A 47 -9.16 1.37 1.61
N LEU A 48 -9.49 1.83 2.81
CA LEU A 48 -9.33 1.03 4.01
C LEU A 48 -10.46 0.00 4.11
N ASN A 49 -10.06 -1.24 4.32
CA ASN A 49 -10.90 -2.28 4.87
C ASN A 49 -10.49 -2.49 6.33
N GLU A 50 -11.19 -1.82 7.24
CA GLU A 50 -10.90 -1.86 8.68
C GLU A 50 -11.14 -3.26 9.26
N TYR A 51 -12.13 -4.00 8.76
CA TYR A 51 -12.44 -5.35 9.23
C TYR A 51 -11.35 -6.37 8.91
N GLN A 52 -10.65 -6.17 7.78
CA GLN A 52 -9.61 -7.09 7.32
C GLN A 52 -8.18 -6.57 7.56
N GLU A 53 -8.03 -5.38 8.14
CA GLU A 53 -6.75 -4.69 8.30
C GLU A 53 -5.96 -4.57 6.98
N ARG A 54 -6.68 -4.24 5.90
CA ARG A 54 -6.15 -4.18 4.53
C ARG A 54 -6.41 -2.86 3.85
N ILE A 55 -5.47 -2.44 3.01
CA ILE A 55 -5.70 -1.43 1.99
C ILE A 55 -6.07 -2.17 0.71
N GLU A 56 -7.26 -1.90 0.21
CA GLU A 56 -7.74 -2.43 -1.06
C GLU A 56 -7.62 -1.38 -2.15
N LEU A 57 -7.28 -1.81 -3.35
CA LEU A 57 -7.30 -0.95 -4.53
C LEU A 57 -8.67 -1.08 -5.18
N GLN A 58 -9.37 0.04 -5.30
CA GLN A 58 -10.65 0.16 -5.98
C GLN A 58 -10.52 1.04 -7.23
N ASN A 59 -11.52 0.99 -8.11
CA ASN A 59 -11.62 1.84 -9.30
C ASN A 59 -10.35 1.79 -10.17
N LEU A 60 -9.77 0.58 -10.34
CA LEU A 60 -8.57 0.40 -11.14
C LEU A 60 -8.89 0.60 -12.62
N ASP A 61 -8.14 1.50 -13.26
CA ASP A 61 -8.23 1.70 -14.70
C ASP A 61 -6.91 2.24 -15.25
N PHE A 62 -6.66 2.07 -16.54
CA PHE A 62 -5.53 2.72 -17.17
C PHE A 62 -5.72 4.23 -17.25
N ASP A 63 -4.61 4.95 -17.18
CA ASP A 63 -4.62 6.37 -17.52
C ASP A 63 -4.92 6.60 -19.01
N ILE A 64 -5.22 7.85 -19.36
CA ILE A 64 -5.66 8.22 -20.71
C ILE A 64 -4.58 7.93 -21.75
N GLU A 65 -3.31 8.18 -21.42
CA GLU A 65 -2.20 7.95 -22.34
C GLU A 65 -2.01 6.45 -22.62
N THR A 66 -2.01 5.61 -21.59
CA THR A 66 -1.93 4.16 -21.75
C THR A 66 -3.13 3.63 -22.53
N LYS A 67 -4.35 4.12 -22.27
CA LYS A 67 -5.55 3.75 -23.04
C LYS A 67 -5.37 4.03 -24.54
N SER A 68 -4.88 5.21 -24.89
CA SER A 68 -4.63 5.60 -26.29
C SER A 68 -3.63 4.65 -26.97
N LEU A 69 -2.54 4.29 -26.28
CA LEU A 69 -1.54 3.35 -26.79
C LEU A 69 -2.09 1.92 -26.95
N LEU A 70 -2.92 1.46 -26.03
CA LEU A 70 -3.53 0.13 -26.08
C LEU A 70 -4.58 -0.02 -27.19
N LEU A 71 -5.37 1.04 -27.42
CA LEU A 71 -6.31 1.11 -28.55
C LEU A 71 -5.58 1.00 -29.89
N LYS A 72 -4.50 1.79 -30.08
CA LYS A 72 -3.68 1.76 -31.30
C LYS A 72 -2.98 0.43 -31.54
N SER A 73 -2.75 -0.38 -30.50
CA SER A 73 -2.00 -1.63 -30.60
C SER A 73 -2.88 -2.89 -30.71
N ALA A 74 -4.21 -2.75 -30.80
CA ALA A 74 -5.18 -3.85 -30.81
C ALA A 74 -5.03 -4.82 -29.62
N LYS A 75 -4.48 -4.33 -28.51
CA LYS A 75 -4.16 -5.10 -27.29
C LYS A 75 -5.12 -4.81 -26.14
N TRP A 76 -6.29 -4.22 -26.42
CA TRP A 76 -7.27 -3.85 -25.40
C TRP A 76 -7.65 -5.04 -24.48
N PHE A 77 -7.61 -6.28 -24.97
CA PHE A 77 -7.87 -7.48 -24.17
C PHE A 77 -6.82 -7.76 -23.07
N LEU A 78 -5.66 -7.09 -23.09
CA LEU A 78 -4.68 -7.14 -21.99
C LEU A 78 -5.11 -6.28 -20.80
N HIS A 79 -6.03 -5.34 -21.03
CA HIS A 79 -6.57 -4.45 -20.00
C HIS A 79 -7.13 -5.24 -18.83
N SER A 80 -8.17 -6.05 -19.06
CA SER A 80 -8.83 -6.80 -18.00
C SER A 80 -7.86 -7.68 -17.23
N LYS A 81 -7.01 -8.44 -17.90
CA LYS A 81 -6.07 -9.35 -17.22
C LYS A 81 -5.02 -8.65 -16.36
N ILE A 82 -4.51 -7.49 -16.79
CA ILE A 82 -3.54 -6.72 -16.01
C ILE A 82 -4.25 -6.12 -14.80
N ILE A 83 -5.43 -5.53 -15.00
CA ILE A 83 -6.26 -4.99 -13.92
C ILE A 83 -6.62 -6.10 -12.91
N ASP A 84 -7.12 -7.25 -13.36
CA ASP A 84 -7.45 -8.41 -12.52
C ASP A 84 -6.25 -8.95 -11.75
N ALA A 85 -5.05 -8.92 -12.36
CA ALA A 85 -3.84 -9.36 -11.70
C ALA A 85 -3.43 -8.39 -10.58
N ILE A 86 -3.53 -7.09 -10.83
CA ILE A 86 -3.22 -6.07 -9.82
C ILE A 86 -4.28 -6.07 -8.74
N GLN A 87 -5.56 -6.16 -9.07
CA GLN A 87 -6.62 -6.17 -8.06
C GLN A 87 -6.51 -7.38 -7.12
N ARG A 88 -6.11 -8.56 -7.62
CA ARG A 88 -5.86 -9.74 -6.78
C ARG A 88 -4.62 -9.65 -5.90
N LYS A 89 -3.62 -8.86 -6.29
CA LYS A 89 -2.29 -8.83 -5.64
C LYS A 89 -1.96 -7.52 -4.94
N GLY A 90 -2.69 -6.46 -5.27
CA GLY A 90 -2.46 -5.09 -4.81
C GLY A 90 -3.10 -4.80 -3.46
N ASN A 91 -3.69 -5.81 -2.81
CA ASN A 91 -4.16 -5.68 -1.44
C ASN A 91 -2.97 -5.66 -0.51
N LEU A 92 -2.83 -4.60 0.28
CA LEU A 92 -1.75 -4.43 1.24
C LEU A 92 -2.27 -4.73 2.65
N ASP A 93 -1.79 -5.83 3.21
CA ASP A 93 -2.04 -6.19 4.60
C ASP A 93 -1.11 -5.39 5.52
N TYR A 94 -1.69 -4.57 6.40
CA TYR A 94 -0.94 -3.73 7.34
C TYR A 94 -0.99 -4.24 8.78
N SER A 95 -1.63 -5.38 9.05
CA SER A 95 -1.74 -5.97 10.39
C SER A 95 -0.38 -6.15 11.06
N HIS A 96 0.61 -6.67 10.30
CA HIS A 96 1.97 -6.86 10.79
C HIS A 96 2.65 -5.53 11.14
N ALA A 97 2.48 -4.51 10.31
CA ALA A 97 3.04 -3.18 10.56
C ALA A 97 2.44 -2.56 11.83
N LEU A 98 1.14 -2.73 12.06
CA LEU A 98 0.49 -2.28 13.30
C LEU A 98 0.98 -3.05 14.53
N LYS A 99 1.16 -4.37 14.43
CA LYS A 99 1.70 -5.20 15.51
C LYS A 99 3.14 -4.80 15.87
N ASP A 100 3.98 -4.58 14.87
CA ASP A 100 5.35 -4.12 15.05
C ASP A 100 5.38 -2.73 15.67
N LEU A 101 4.53 -1.82 15.21
CA LEU A 101 4.39 -0.47 15.75
C LEU A 101 4.00 -0.54 17.23
N LYS A 102 2.98 -1.32 17.59
CA LYS A 102 2.55 -1.52 18.99
C LYS A 102 3.67 -2.06 19.86
N THR A 103 4.43 -3.02 19.34
CA THR A 103 5.56 -3.63 20.06
C THR A 103 6.67 -2.61 20.32
N LYS A 104 7.06 -1.84 19.29
CA LYS A 104 8.11 -0.81 19.40
C LYS A 104 7.72 0.33 20.34
N ILE A 105 6.46 0.79 20.26
CA ILE A 105 5.97 1.84 21.15
C ILE A 105 5.94 1.34 22.58
N ASN A 106 5.39 0.16 22.84
CA ASN A 106 5.40 -0.41 24.20
C ASN A 106 6.82 -0.58 24.74
N ALA A 107 7.78 -1.06 23.94
CA ALA A 107 9.17 -1.14 24.38
C ALA A 107 9.73 0.24 24.74
N SER A 108 9.43 1.26 23.94
CA SER A 108 9.89 2.64 24.15
C SER A 108 9.24 3.33 25.36
N LEU A 109 8.05 2.89 25.77
CA LEU A 109 7.34 3.41 26.96
C LEU A 109 7.74 2.74 28.27
N ASN A 110 8.64 1.73 28.23
CA ASN A 110 9.01 0.92 29.39
C ASN A 110 10.52 0.91 29.62
N ASN A 111 11.09 2.10 29.82
CA ASN A 111 12.52 2.31 30.00
C ASN A 111 12.84 3.23 31.18
N GLU A 112 14.10 3.21 31.61
CA GLU A 112 14.63 4.25 32.50
C GLU A 112 14.93 5.50 31.67
N VAL A 113 14.48 6.66 32.16
CA VAL A 113 14.72 7.96 31.54
C VAL A 113 15.93 8.62 32.20
N SER A 114 16.05 8.47 33.51
CA SER A 114 17.23 8.83 34.31
C SER A 114 17.33 7.88 35.52
N THR A 115 18.37 8.05 36.34
CA THR A 115 18.62 7.25 37.54
C THR A 115 17.40 7.22 38.48
N ASP A 116 16.72 8.37 38.63
CA ASP A 116 15.61 8.56 39.57
C ASP A 116 14.24 8.48 38.89
N LEU A 117 14.20 8.24 37.57
CA LEU A 117 12.98 8.35 36.77
C LEU A 117 12.80 7.16 35.83
N ARG A 118 11.67 6.47 35.97
CA ARG A 118 11.28 5.36 35.09
C ARG A 118 9.91 5.60 34.47
N LEU A 119 9.80 5.29 33.17
CA LEU A 119 8.52 5.20 32.47
C LEU A 119 8.01 3.76 32.50
N GLN A 120 6.70 3.63 32.70
CA GLN A 120 5.99 2.38 32.52
C GLN A 120 4.67 2.66 31.82
N GLY A 121 4.48 2.11 30.63
CA GLY A 121 3.28 2.36 29.85
C GLY A 121 2.81 1.16 29.06
N LYS A 122 1.55 1.21 28.62
CA LYS A 122 0.97 0.19 27.74
C LYS A 122 -0.05 0.83 26.82
N ILE A 123 0.17 0.68 25.52
CA ILE A 123 -0.82 1.00 24.49
C ILE A 123 -1.93 -0.06 24.51
N ALA A 124 -3.16 0.40 24.72
CA ALA A 124 -4.36 -0.41 24.67
C ALA A 124 -4.77 -0.64 23.21
N THR A 125 -4.99 0.46 22.47
CA THR A 125 -5.52 0.44 21.10
C THR A 125 -4.63 1.24 20.14
N ILE A 126 -4.58 0.78 18.90
CA ILE A 126 -4.06 1.55 17.76
C ILE A 126 -5.13 1.46 16.69
N GLU A 127 -5.71 2.59 16.35
CA GLU A 127 -6.77 2.69 15.36
C GLU A 127 -6.28 3.45 14.15
N LEU A 128 -6.58 2.94 12.96
CA LEU A 128 -6.30 3.66 11.73
C LEU A 128 -7.43 4.65 11.46
N LYS A 129 -7.10 5.93 11.32
CA LYS A 129 -8.10 7.00 11.13
C LYS A 129 -8.20 7.45 9.69
N GLN A 130 -7.08 7.51 8.97
CA GLN A 130 -7.06 8.08 7.63
C GLN A 130 -5.86 7.61 6.80
N LEU A 131 -6.06 7.55 5.48
CA LEU A 131 -5.01 7.45 4.47
C LEU A 131 -4.72 8.81 3.86
N PHE A 132 -3.45 9.17 3.79
CA PHE A 132 -2.99 10.33 3.02
C PHE A 132 -2.08 9.88 1.89
N PHE A 133 -2.18 10.56 0.75
CA PHE A 133 -1.37 10.31 -0.43
C PHE A 133 -0.49 11.53 -0.68
N SER A 134 0.82 11.33 -0.62
CA SER A 134 1.82 12.33 -1.01
C SER A 134 2.46 11.91 -2.34
N SER A 135 3.21 12.80 -2.99
CA SER A 135 3.80 12.57 -4.32
C SER A 135 4.66 11.31 -4.47
N GLY A 136 5.09 10.67 -3.37
CA GLY A 136 5.79 9.39 -3.42
C GLY A 136 5.46 8.39 -2.32
N ASN A 137 4.58 8.72 -1.36
CA ASN A 137 4.31 7.84 -0.21
C ASN A 137 2.83 7.82 0.15
N ILE A 138 2.37 6.66 0.62
CA ILE A 138 1.09 6.49 1.32
C ILE A 138 1.38 6.62 2.82
N VAL A 139 0.66 7.52 3.49
CA VAL A 139 0.81 7.75 4.93
C VAL A 139 -0.45 7.26 5.64
N LEU A 140 -0.24 6.36 6.61
CA LEU A 140 -1.26 5.87 7.53
C LEU A 140 -1.31 6.80 8.74
N ARG A 141 -2.43 7.51 8.95
CA ARG A 141 -2.65 8.27 10.19
C ARG A 141 -3.36 7.38 11.20
N THR A 142 -2.72 7.13 12.33
CA THR A 142 -3.26 6.34 13.43
C THR A 142 -3.57 7.20 14.67
N SER A 143 -4.55 6.77 15.45
CA SER A 143 -4.81 7.22 16.82
C SER A 143 -4.40 6.12 17.78
N LEU A 144 -3.82 6.49 18.92
CA LEU A 144 -3.36 5.52 19.92
C LEU A 144 -3.93 5.91 21.27
N GLU A 145 -4.44 4.92 22.00
CA GLU A 145 -4.88 5.09 23.39
C GLU A 145 -4.13 4.12 24.29
N GLY A 146 -3.80 4.56 25.50
CA GLY A 146 -3.06 3.76 26.45
C GLY A 146 -2.78 4.51 27.75
N GLU A 147 -2.15 3.80 28.67
CA GLU A 147 -1.75 4.33 29.97
C GLU A 147 -0.24 4.56 30.00
N LEU A 148 0.18 5.65 30.64
CA LEU A 148 1.57 5.93 30.95
C LEU A 148 1.70 6.34 32.41
N LYS A 149 2.65 5.72 33.10
CA LYS A 149 3.01 6.02 34.49
C LYS A 149 4.44 6.51 34.53
N LEU A 150 4.66 7.52 35.35
CA LEU A 150 5.96 8.05 35.69
C LEU A 150 6.27 7.64 37.13
N ILE A 151 7.37 6.92 37.33
CA ILE A 151 7.79 6.43 38.63
C ILE A 151 9.05 7.18 39.04
N LEU A 152 8.96 7.91 40.15
CA LEU A 152 10.09 8.53 40.85
C LEU A 152 10.67 7.50 41.83
N LYS A 153 11.98 7.30 41.81
CA LYS A 153 12.69 6.40 42.73
C LYS A 153 13.21 7.13 43.96
#